data_AF-A0A1R1PXU4-F1
#
_entry.id   AF-A0A1R1PXU4-F1
#
_cell.length_a   1.000
_cell.length_b   1.000
_cell.length_c   1.000
_cell.angle_alpha   90.00
_cell.angle_beta   90.00
_cell.angle_gamma   90.00
#
_symmetry.space_group_name_H-M   'P 1'
#
loop_
_entity.id
_entity.type
_entity.pdbx_description
1 polymer ?
#
loop_
_entity_poly.entity_id
_entity_poly.type
_entity_poly.pdbx_seq_one_letter_code
_entity_poly.pdbx_strand_id
1 'polypeptide(L)'
;MGDTCCENSINHVKAIIEQEIPSVYVYSIKIGETVNQDRWAGFKGNINNQKYYGIQLEVVASELMKDEKLKNGFYGLGFSQGGLFLRGLAQRYTGLNMKRLITLGSPHSGVANPPACRNNDFTCKSVRPLLYKGVYLPYIQNNIIQAQYFKDIKRLNE
;
A
#
# COMPACT_ATOMS: atom_id res chain seq x y z
N MET A 1 -1.76 -7.60 4.77
CA MET A 1 -0.98 -6.47 5.34
C MET A 1 0.43 -6.95 5.52
N GLY A 2 1.42 -6.18 5.07
CA GLY A 2 2.81 -6.64 5.08
C GLY A 2 3.09 -7.75 4.07
N ASP A 3 2.24 -7.88 3.04
CA ASP A 3 2.61 -8.61 1.83
C ASP A 3 3.77 -7.86 1.18
N THR A 4 4.71 -8.60 0.60
CA THR A 4 5.90 -8.02 -0.03
C THR A 4 5.83 -8.25 -1.53
N CYS A 5 6.59 -7.45 -2.28
CA CYS A 5 6.73 -7.59 -3.72
C CYS A 5 7.13 -9.00 -4.17
N CYS A 6 7.78 -9.74 -3.26
CA CYS A 6 8.82 -10.69 -3.60
C CYS A 6 8.72 -12.00 -2.81
N GLU A 7 7.71 -12.17 -1.97
CA GLU A 7 7.46 -13.43 -1.25
C GLU A 7 6.06 -13.97 -1.56
N ASN A 8 5.97 -15.31 -1.62
CA ASN A 8 4.79 -16.17 -1.66
C ASN A 8 3.52 -15.58 -2.31
N SER A 9 2.74 -14.73 -1.62
CA SER A 9 1.41 -14.32 -2.05
C SER A 9 1.41 -13.52 -3.36
N ILE A 10 2.13 -12.40 -3.41
CA ILE A 10 2.15 -11.51 -4.58
C ILE A 10 2.95 -12.12 -5.72
N ASN A 11 4.05 -12.82 -5.42
CA ASN A 11 4.80 -13.55 -6.43
C ASN A 11 3.96 -14.64 -7.11
N HIS A 12 3.10 -15.35 -6.36
CA HIS A 12 2.21 -16.34 -6.94
C HIS A 12 1.17 -15.72 -7.87
N VAL A 13 0.58 -14.58 -7.46
CA VAL A 13 -0.32 -13.81 -8.34
C VAL A 13 0.39 -13.36 -9.61
N LYS A 14 1.61 -12.84 -9.50
CA LYS A 14 2.43 -12.45 -10.65
C LYS A 14 2.65 -13.62 -11.60
N ALA A 15 3.03 -14.78 -11.08
CA ALA A 15 3.26 -15.98 -11.89
C ALA A 15 2.00 -16.43 -12.63
N ILE A 16 0.82 -16.38 -11.98
CA ILE A 16 -0.46 -16.68 -12.63
C ILE A 16 -0.72 -15.70 -13.78
N ILE A 17 -0.54 -14.39 -13.56
CA ILE A 17 -0.76 -13.38 -14.61
C ILE A 17 0.17 -13.62 -15.81
N GLU A 18 1.45 -13.89 -15.55
CA GLU A 18 2.45 -14.16 -16.60
C GLU A 18 2.17 -15.47 -17.36
N GLN A 19 1.57 -16.46 -16.69
CA GLN A 19 1.14 -17.71 -17.31
C GLN A 19 -0.10 -17.53 -18.21
N GLU A 20 -1.10 -16.79 -17.74
CA GLU A 20 -2.38 -16.60 -18.44
C GLU A 20 -2.31 -15.55 -19.56
N ILE A 21 -1.36 -14.61 -19.49
CA ILE A 21 -1.20 -13.53 -20.47
C ILE A 21 0.23 -13.56 -21.04
N PRO A 22 0.45 -14.27 -22.16
CA PRO A 22 1.78 -14.37 -22.76
C PRO A 22 2.40 -12.99 -23.06
N SER A 23 3.70 -12.85 -22.77
CA SER A 23 4.48 -11.63 -22.98
C SER A 23 4.06 -10.40 -22.18
N VAL A 24 3.18 -10.55 -21.18
CA VAL A 24 2.84 -9.45 -20.27
C VAL A 24 4.05 -9.04 -19.42
N TYR A 25 4.19 -7.74 -19.17
CA TYR A 25 5.15 -7.22 -18.21
C TYR A 25 4.44 -6.96 -16.87
N VAL A 26 4.81 -7.71 -15.83
CA VAL A 26 4.28 -7.52 -14.47
C VAL A 26 5.33 -6.87 -13.57
N TYR A 27 5.07 -5.62 -13.20
CA TYR A 27 5.83 -4.89 -12.20
C TYR A 27 5.17 -5.01 -10.82
N SER A 28 5.86 -5.64 -9.87
CA SER A 28 5.44 -5.75 -8.47
C SER A 28 6.15 -4.67 -7.65
N ILE A 29 5.39 -3.70 -7.16
CA ILE A 29 5.91 -2.55 -6.40
C ILE A 29 6.60 -3.03 -5.13
N LYS A 30 7.82 -2.54 -4.89
CA LYS A 30 8.62 -2.77 -3.68
C LYS A 30 8.99 -1.42 -3.07
N ILE A 31 8.80 -1.24 -1.78
CA ILE A 31 9.22 -0.02 -1.06
C ILE A 31 10.45 -0.30 -0.21
N GLY A 32 11.54 0.42 -0.46
CA GLY A 32 12.84 0.19 0.19
C GLY A 32 13.69 -0.84 -0.56
N GLU A 33 14.85 -1.17 -0.02
CA GLU A 33 15.87 -1.98 -0.70
C GLU A 33 15.69 -3.48 -0.43
N THR A 34 15.23 -3.84 0.78
CA THR A 34 15.10 -5.22 1.23
C THR A 34 13.64 -5.66 1.41
N VAL A 35 13.39 -6.97 1.33
CA VAL A 35 12.06 -7.57 1.61
C VAL A 35 11.53 -7.18 3.00
N ASN A 36 12.43 -7.11 3.99
CA ASN A 36 12.05 -6.68 5.33
C ASN A 36 11.63 -5.20 5.37
N GLN A 37 12.34 -4.32 4.67
CA GLN A 37 11.96 -2.91 4.57
C GLN A 37 10.61 -2.75 3.86
N ASP A 38 10.37 -3.50 2.79
CA ASP A 38 9.09 -3.51 2.06
C ASP A 38 7.94 -3.97 2.96
N ARG A 39 8.16 -5.06 3.70
CA ARG A 39 7.20 -5.54 4.71
C ARG A 39 6.91 -4.47 5.75
N TRP A 40 7.94 -3.82 6.30
CA TRP A 40 7.78 -2.76 7.30
C TRP A 40 7.09 -1.52 6.74
N ALA A 41 7.34 -1.16 5.48
CA ALA A 41 6.65 -0.07 4.80
C ALA A 41 5.14 -0.33 4.71
N GLY A 42 4.70 -1.59 4.67
CA GLY A 42 3.28 -1.93 4.80
C GLY A 42 2.61 -1.50 6.12
N PHE A 43 3.39 -1.24 7.18
CA PHE A 43 2.90 -0.92 8.53
C PHE A 43 3.35 0.46 9.04
N LYS A 44 4.60 0.81 8.83
CA LYS A 44 5.21 2.05 9.31
C LYS A 44 5.56 2.96 8.14
N GLY A 45 5.28 4.23 8.32
CA GLY A 45 5.56 5.28 7.34
C GLY A 45 4.39 6.23 7.16
N ASN A 46 4.52 7.08 6.15
CA ASN A 46 3.52 8.05 5.78
C ASN A 46 3.13 7.85 4.31
N ILE A 47 1.84 7.71 4.05
CA ILE A 47 1.29 7.59 2.70
C ILE A 47 1.50 8.92 1.94
N ASN A 48 1.51 10.05 2.67
CA ASN A 48 1.43 11.40 2.11
C ASN A 48 2.66 12.30 2.33
N ASN A 49 3.51 12.09 3.34
CA ASN A 49 4.50 13.09 3.80
C ASN A 49 5.97 12.67 3.57
N GLN A 50 6.73 13.64 3.04
CA GLN A 50 8.10 13.61 2.52
C GLN A 50 9.20 13.69 3.60
N LYS A 51 8.86 13.95 4.86
CA LYS A 51 9.81 14.49 5.85
C LYS A 51 10.84 13.51 6.44
N TYR A 52 10.57 12.20 6.50
CA TYR A 52 11.46 11.29 7.24
C TYR A 52 11.94 10.06 6.48
N TYR A 53 11.10 9.45 5.64
CA TYR A 53 11.44 8.48 4.59
C TYR A 53 10.25 8.54 3.62
N GLY A 54 10.53 8.53 2.31
CA GLY A 54 9.69 9.13 1.26
C GLY A 54 8.19 8.81 1.30
N ILE A 55 7.40 9.76 0.77
CA ILE A 55 5.97 9.56 0.51
C ILE A 55 5.83 8.26 -0.27
N GLN A 56 5.15 7.25 0.27
CA GLN A 56 5.00 5.97 -0.45
C GLN A 56 4.43 6.20 -1.85
N LEU A 57 3.48 7.13 -1.98
CA LEU A 57 2.93 7.51 -3.28
C LEU A 57 3.93 8.23 -4.19
N GLU A 58 4.76 9.14 -3.68
CA GLU A 58 5.74 9.86 -4.52
C GLU A 58 6.88 8.96 -4.97
N VAL A 59 7.40 8.12 -4.06
CA VAL A 59 8.44 7.16 -4.36
C VAL A 59 7.96 6.21 -5.45
N VAL A 60 6.78 5.60 -5.24
CA VAL A 60 6.20 4.69 -6.21
C VAL A 60 5.86 5.41 -7.52
N ALA A 61 5.31 6.63 -7.48
CA ALA A 61 5.06 7.39 -8.70
C ALA A 61 6.34 7.67 -9.49
N SER A 62 7.42 8.08 -8.82
CA SER A 62 8.72 8.34 -9.45
C SER A 62 9.29 7.09 -10.10
N GLU A 63 9.19 5.94 -9.44
CA GLU A 63 9.64 4.65 -9.98
C GLU A 63 8.82 4.25 -11.21
N LEU A 64 7.49 4.30 -11.11
CA LEU A 64 6.61 3.94 -12.22
C LEU A 64 6.76 4.88 -13.44
N MET A 65 7.05 6.17 -13.22
CA MET A 65 7.32 7.12 -14.31
C MET A 65 8.64 6.87 -15.03
N LYS A 66 9.64 6.30 -14.35
CA LYS A 66 10.95 5.95 -14.92
C LYS A 66 10.93 4.64 -15.69
N ASP A 67 9.92 3.80 -15.48
CA ASP A 67 9.79 2.52 -16.18
C ASP A 67 9.28 2.72 -17.61
N GLU A 68 10.19 2.60 -18.58
CA GLU A 68 9.90 2.70 -20.01
C GLU A 68 8.76 1.77 -20.47
N LYS A 69 8.62 0.59 -19.85
CA LYS A 69 7.58 -0.39 -20.22
C LYS A 69 6.19 0.04 -19.78
N LEU A 70 6.08 1.01 -18.87
CA LEU A 70 4.80 1.52 -18.35
C LEU A 70 4.36 2.85 -19.00
N LYS A 71 5.20 3.48 -19.82
CA LYS A 71 4.94 4.81 -20.43
C LYS A 71 3.68 4.86 -21.29
N ASN A 72 3.42 3.79 -22.05
CA ASN A 72 2.22 3.69 -22.89
C ASN A 72 0.94 3.38 -22.09
N GLY A 73 1.08 3.33 -20.77
CA GLY A 73 0.02 3.08 -19.79
C GLY A 73 0.00 1.65 -19.30
N PHE A 74 -0.64 1.47 -18.17
CA PHE A 74 -0.62 0.22 -17.42
C PHE A 74 -1.94 -0.01 -16.66
N TYR A 75 -2.14 -1.24 -16.22
CA TYR A 75 -3.26 -1.63 -15.36
C TYR A 75 -2.76 -1.70 -13.92
N GLY A 76 -3.49 -1.08 -12.99
CA GLY A 76 -3.21 -1.19 -11.55
C GLY A 76 -4.00 -2.35 -10.95
N LEU A 77 -3.34 -3.25 -10.23
CA LEU A 77 -3.97 -4.32 -9.45
C LEU A 77 -3.59 -4.17 -7.98
N GLY A 78 -4.55 -3.81 -7.13
CA GLY A 78 -4.33 -3.52 -5.72
C GLY A 78 -5.01 -4.51 -4.78
N PHE A 79 -4.25 -5.09 -3.86
CA PHE A 79 -4.76 -6.00 -2.83
C PHE A 79 -4.88 -5.29 -1.49
N SER A 80 -6.01 -5.46 -0.78
CA SER A 80 -6.20 -4.88 0.56
C SER A 80 -5.85 -3.38 0.56
N GLN A 81 -4.98 -2.90 1.45
CA GLN A 81 -4.55 -1.49 1.46
C GLN A 81 -3.88 -1.02 0.15
N GLY A 82 -3.28 -1.91 -0.64
CA GLY A 82 -2.63 -1.56 -1.91
C GLY A 82 -3.56 -0.92 -2.93
N GLY A 83 -4.83 -1.33 -2.99
CA GLY A 83 -5.81 -0.70 -3.88
C GLY A 83 -6.21 0.71 -3.44
N LEU A 84 -6.18 1.00 -2.13
CA LEU A 84 -6.31 2.37 -1.62
C LEU A 84 -5.15 3.24 -2.09
N PHE A 85 -3.92 2.70 -2.08
CA PHE A 85 -2.73 3.43 -2.49
C PHE A 85 -2.69 3.66 -3.99
N LEU A 86 -2.99 2.64 -4.79
CA LEU A 86 -3.09 2.79 -6.25
C LEU A 86 -4.20 3.78 -6.65
N ARG A 87 -5.33 3.81 -5.93
CA ARG A 87 -6.34 4.86 -6.10
C ARG A 87 -5.75 6.25 -5.81
N GLY A 88 -4.99 6.37 -4.72
CA GLY A 88 -4.27 7.61 -4.38
C GLY A 88 -3.28 8.05 -5.47
N LEU A 89 -2.53 7.11 -6.05
CA LEU A 89 -1.64 7.36 -7.19
C LEU A 89 -2.40 7.91 -8.39
N ALA A 90 -3.45 7.20 -8.81
CA ALA A 90 -4.27 7.58 -9.97
C ALA A 90 -4.89 8.97 -9.81
N GLN A 91 -5.27 9.36 -8.60
CA GLN A 91 -5.87 10.68 -8.33
C GLN A 91 -4.86 11.82 -8.23
N ARG A 92 -3.63 11.55 -7.78
CA ARG A 92 -2.64 12.60 -7.46
C ARG A 92 -1.54 12.76 -8.50
N TYR A 93 -1.22 11.71 -9.25
CA TYR A 93 -0.11 11.70 -10.21
C TYR A 93 -0.66 11.45 -11.61
N THR A 94 -1.27 12.47 -12.21
CA THR A 94 -1.92 12.40 -13.53
C THR A 94 -0.98 12.05 -14.68
N GLY A 95 0.35 12.19 -14.49
CA GLY A 95 1.35 11.70 -15.43
C GLY A 95 1.48 10.17 -15.47
N LEU A 96 0.99 9.47 -14.45
CA LEU A 96 0.87 8.01 -14.47
C LEU A 96 -0.33 7.62 -15.33
N ASN A 97 -0.07 7.04 -16.49
CA ASN A 97 -1.07 6.65 -17.46
C ASN A 97 -1.81 5.34 -17.07
N MET A 98 -2.36 5.29 -15.85
CA MET A 98 -3.09 4.12 -15.34
C MET A 98 -4.43 3.98 -16.07
N LYS A 99 -4.56 2.95 -16.90
CA LYS A 99 -5.72 2.72 -17.77
C LYS A 99 -6.93 2.18 -17.03
N ARG A 100 -6.71 1.24 -16.12
CA ARG A 100 -7.74 0.69 -15.23
C ARG A 100 -7.13 0.38 -13.88
N LEU A 101 -7.96 0.52 -12.84
CA LEU A 101 -7.63 0.11 -11.49
C LEU A 101 -8.57 -1.02 -11.07
N ILE A 102 -7.98 -2.16 -10.70
CA ILE A 102 -8.66 -3.33 -10.16
C ILE A 102 -8.27 -3.43 -8.68
N THR A 103 -9.25 -3.53 -7.79
CA THR A 103 -9.01 -3.59 -6.34
C THR A 103 -9.66 -4.81 -5.72
N LEU A 104 -8.90 -5.57 -4.94
CA LEU A 104 -9.33 -6.81 -4.31
C LEU A 104 -9.33 -6.64 -2.79
N GLY A 105 -10.52 -6.44 -2.21
CA GLY A 105 -10.72 -6.29 -0.77
C GLY A 105 -10.17 -4.98 -0.18
N SER A 106 -10.11 -3.90 -0.97
CA SER A 106 -9.53 -2.62 -0.54
C SER A 106 -10.47 -1.76 0.31
N PRO A 107 -10.01 -1.21 1.45
CA PRO A 107 -10.85 -0.40 2.34
C PRO A 107 -10.94 1.05 1.82
N HIS A 108 -11.66 1.27 0.72
CA HIS A 108 -11.74 2.60 0.12
C HIS A 108 -12.37 3.68 1.01
N SER A 109 -13.24 3.27 1.94
CA SER A 109 -13.85 4.12 2.96
C SER A 109 -13.15 4.04 4.32
N GLY A 110 -11.96 3.45 4.38
CA GLY A 110 -11.22 3.20 5.61
C GLY A 110 -11.72 2.00 6.42
N VAL A 111 -11.14 1.81 7.61
CA VAL A 111 -11.51 0.74 8.56
C VAL A 111 -11.73 1.30 9.96
N ALA A 112 -12.70 0.76 10.69
CA ALA A 112 -12.97 1.12 12.10
C ALA A 112 -12.35 0.13 13.10
N ASN A 113 -11.93 -1.05 12.63
CA ASN A 113 -11.32 -2.07 13.47
C ASN A 113 -10.20 -2.78 12.68
N PRO A 114 -8.94 -2.72 13.12
CA PRO A 114 -7.86 -3.41 12.43
C PRO A 114 -8.07 -4.94 12.51
N PRO A 115 -7.76 -5.70 11.45
CA PRO A 115 -7.91 -7.15 11.44
C PRO A 115 -7.03 -7.82 12.51
N ALA A 116 -7.40 -9.04 12.90
CA ALA A 116 -6.59 -9.85 13.80
C ALA A 116 -5.20 -10.14 13.20
N CYS A 117 -4.17 -10.03 14.03
CA CYS A 117 -2.80 -10.39 13.64
C CYS A 117 -2.63 -11.90 13.65
N ARG A 118 -1.89 -12.45 12.67
CA ARG A 118 -1.49 -13.86 12.68
C ARG A 118 -0.59 -14.14 13.90
N ASN A 119 -0.57 -15.39 14.36
CA ASN A 119 0.16 -15.78 15.59
C ASN A 119 1.66 -15.41 15.56
N ASN A 120 2.30 -15.44 14.39
CA ASN A 120 3.73 -15.13 14.22
C ASN A 120 3.98 -13.76 13.54
N ASP A 121 2.98 -12.88 13.51
CA ASP A 121 3.12 -11.53 12.94
C ASP A 121 3.44 -10.50 14.03
N PHE A 122 4.71 -10.48 14.45
CA PHE A 122 5.22 -9.54 15.46
C PHE A 122 5.05 -8.08 15.04
N THR A 123 5.16 -7.79 13.75
CA THR A 123 4.98 -6.44 13.18
C THR A 123 3.55 -5.96 13.39
N CYS A 124 2.56 -6.78 13.01
CA CYS A 124 1.15 -6.46 13.25
C CYS A 124 0.84 -6.31 14.74
N LYS A 125 1.33 -7.23 15.58
CA LYS A 125 1.09 -7.20 17.04
C LYS A 125 1.64 -5.94 17.70
N SER A 126 2.75 -5.40 17.18
CA SER A 126 3.37 -4.18 17.71
C SER A 126 2.60 -2.90 17.36
N VAL A 127 1.98 -2.86 16.17
CA VAL A 127 1.26 -1.66 15.68
C VAL A 127 -0.18 -1.60 16.20
N ARG A 128 -0.83 -2.76 16.36
CA ARG A 128 -2.26 -2.84 16.71
C ARG A 128 -2.65 -2.05 17.98
N PRO A 129 -1.90 -2.04 19.10
CA PRO A 129 -2.28 -1.28 20.29
C PRO A 129 -2.30 0.25 20.07
N LEU A 130 -1.45 0.76 19.18
CA LEU A 130 -1.37 2.19 18.86
C LEU A 130 -2.66 2.69 18.18
N LEU A 131 -3.32 1.82 17.40
CA LEU A 131 -4.57 2.12 16.71
C LEU A 131 -5.77 2.23 17.65
N TYR A 132 -5.75 1.62 18.84
CA TYR A 132 -6.87 1.75 19.78
C TYR A 132 -6.72 2.94 20.72
N LYS A 133 -5.48 3.29 21.11
CA LYS A 133 -5.25 4.30 22.17
C LYS A 133 -4.99 5.72 21.64
N GLY A 134 -4.58 5.88 20.38
CA GLY A 134 -4.10 7.17 19.90
C GLY A 134 -4.12 7.33 18.39
N VAL A 135 -5.07 6.71 17.69
CA VAL A 135 -5.09 6.67 16.23
C VAL A 135 -5.07 8.05 15.58
N TYR A 136 -5.71 9.05 16.19
CA TYR A 136 -5.75 10.43 15.68
C TYR A 136 -4.64 11.34 16.26
N LEU A 137 -3.72 10.81 17.07
CA LEU A 137 -2.57 11.60 17.51
C LEU A 137 -1.67 11.91 16.30
N PRO A 138 -1.13 13.14 16.18
CA PRO A 138 -0.30 13.54 15.04
C PRO A 138 0.89 12.60 14.80
N TYR A 139 1.53 12.12 15.87
CA TYR A 139 2.64 11.17 15.74
C TYR A 139 2.19 9.83 15.11
N ILE A 140 1.03 9.30 15.52
CA ILE A 140 0.51 8.03 15.01
C ILE A 140 0.02 8.18 13.57
N GLN A 141 -0.73 9.24 13.27
CA GLN A 141 -1.13 9.59 11.91
C GLN A 141 0.07 9.75 10.97
N ASN A 142 1.21 10.25 11.46
CA ASN A 142 2.38 10.46 10.62
C ASN A 142 3.32 9.25 10.46
N ASN A 143 3.19 8.22 11.31
CA ASN A 143 4.15 7.11 11.35
C ASN A 143 3.52 5.72 11.17
N ILE A 144 2.20 5.59 11.28
CA ILE A 144 1.49 4.32 11.16
C ILE A 144 0.57 4.37 9.95
N ILE A 145 0.77 3.45 9.00
CA ILE A 145 0.06 3.41 7.73
C ILE A 145 -1.44 3.16 7.93
N GLN A 146 -1.78 2.26 8.85
CA GLN A 146 -3.15 1.89 9.16
C GLN A 146 -3.95 3.03 9.79
N ALA A 147 -3.27 3.91 10.54
CA ALA A 147 -3.91 5.05 11.17
C ALA A 147 -4.41 6.06 10.12
N GLN A 148 -3.69 6.19 9.00
CA GLN A 148 -3.97 7.17 7.94
C GLN A 148 -5.19 6.83 7.08
N TYR A 149 -5.77 5.64 7.26
CA TYR A 149 -7.08 5.28 6.69
C TYR A 149 -8.01 4.67 7.74
N PHE A 150 -7.72 4.90 9.03
CA PHE A 150 -8.63 4.54 10.10
C PHE A 150 -9.80 5.53 10.13
N LYS A 151 -11.02 4.99 10.16
CA LYS A 151 -12.26 5.76 10.16
C LYS A 151 -13.15 5.31 11.30
N ASP A 152 -13.12 6.05 12.40
CA ASP A 152 -14.06 5.89 13.49
C ASP A 152 -15.39 6.57 13.14
N ILE A 153 -16.41 5.78 12.84
CA ILE A 153 -17.74 6.29 12.51
C ILE A 153 -18.39 7.05 13.67
N LYS A 154 -17.94 6.84 14.92
CA LYS A 154 -18.47 7.53 16.10
C LYS A 154 -17.83 8.89 16.33
N ARG A 155 -16.67 9.15 15.71
CA ARG A 155 -15.86 10.36 15.90
C ARG A 155 -15.60 11.09 14.57
N LEU A 156 -16.54 11.03 13.63
CA LEU A 156 -16.39 11.63 12.29
C LEU A 156 -16.28 13.16 12.30
N ASN A 157 -16.73 13.80 13.38
CA ASN A 157 -16.79 15.25 13.51
C ASN A 157 -15.69 15.82 14.41
N GLU A 158 -14.78 14.97 14.91
CA GLU A 158 -13.55 15.39 15.60
C GLU A 158 -12.41 15.59 14.61
#